data_AF-A0A7V5R7B6-F1
#
_entry.id   AF-A0A7V5R7B6-F1
#
_cell.length_a   1.000
_cell.length_b   1.000
_cell.length_c   1.000
_cell.angle_alpha   90.00
_cell.angle_beta   90.00
_cell.angle_gamma   90.00
#
_symmetry.space_group_name_H-M   'P 1'
#
loop_
_entity.id
_entity.type
_entity.pdbx_description
1 polymer ?
#
loop_
_entity_poly.entity_id
_entity_poly.type
_entity_poly.pdbx_seq_one_letter_code
_entity_poly.pdbx_strand_id
1 'polypeptide(L)'
;ISHTYLFFLAKDLIRHLEVKSSGSVFNSIVSNDIEFTDLIISDTAVVDKFAAIIEPIFERIANNTKENQHLAQLRDWLLPMLMNGQVTVQ
;
A
#
# COMPACT_ATOMS: atom_id res chain seq x y z
N ILE A 1 -17.68 2.10 -1.12
CA ILE A 1 -16.54 2.43 -2.01
C ILE A 1 -15.39 1.52 -1.62
N SER A 2 -14.83 0.77 -2.57
CA SER A 2 -13.70 -0.11 -2.31
C SER A 2 -12.51 0.65 -1.73
N HIS A 3 -11.91 0.14 -0.65
CA HIS A 3 -10.75 0.77 -0.01
C HIS A 3 -9.53 0.82 -0.94
N THR A 4 -9.38 -0.19 -1.82
CA THR A 4 -8.28 -0.21 -2.79
C THR A 4 -8.46 0.86 -3.85
N TYR A 5 -9.70 1.08 -4.32
CA TYR A 5 -10.00 2.16 -5.25
C TYR A 5 -9.72 3.54 -4.65
N LEU A 6 -10.14 3.78 -3.40
CA LEU A 6 -9.85 5.02 -2.69
C LEU A 6 -8.33 5.26 -2.54
N PHE A 7 -7.57 4.22 -2.24
CA PHE A 7 -6.11 4.30 -2.15
C PHE A 7 -5.47 4.77 -3.47
N PHE A 8 -5.89 4.18 -4.60
CA PHE A 8 -5.38 4.60 -5.91
C PHE A 8 -5.83 6.00 -6.30
N LEU A 9 -7.06 6.40 -5.96
CA LEU A 9 -7.55 7.75 -6.18
C LEU A 9 -6.75 8.78 -5.38
N ALA A 10 -6.45 8.49 -4.11
CA ALA A 10 -5.60 9.35 -3.28
C ALA A 10 -4.17 9.44 -3.82
N LYS A 11 -3.62 8.33 -4.33
CA LYS A 11 -2.29 8.32 -4.96
C LYS A 11 -2.26 9.16 -6.23
N ASP A 12 -3.32 9.11 -7.02
CA ASP A 12 -3.46 9.93 -8.23
C ASP A 12 -3.53 11.42 -7.87
N LEU A 13 -4.33 11.78 -6.86
CA LEU A 13 -4.37 13.13 -6.30
C LEU A 13 -2.99 13.63 -5.88
N ILE A 14 -2.25 12.84 -5.10
CA ILE A 14 -0.88 13.20 -4.68
C ILE A 14 0.00 13.48 -5.90
N ARG A 15 -0.06 12.63 -6.94
CA ARG A 15 0.70 12.83 -8.18
C ARG A 15 0.33 14.15 -8.87
N HIS A 16 -0.96 14.48 -8.94
CA HIS A 16 -1.43 15.75 -9.51
C HIS A 16 -0.89 16.97 -8.72
N LEU A 17 -0.89 16.88 -7.40
CA LEU A 17 -0.38 17.93 -6.51
C LEU A 17 1.14 18.11 -6.63
N GLU A 18 1.89 17.01 -6.70
CA GLU A 18 3.35 17.02 -6.90
C GLU A 18 3.74 17.73 -8.20
N VAL A 19 3.10 17.40 -9.32
CA VAL A 19 3.35 18.03 -10.62
C VAL A 19 3.08 19.55 -10.58
N LYS A 20 2.01 19.96 -9.90
CA LYS A 20 1.63 21.37 -9.75
C LYS A 20 2.63 22.18 -8.91
N SER A 21 3.23 21.54 -7.90
CA SER A 21 4.19 22.20 -7.00
C SER A 21 5.56 22.49 -7.65
N SER A 22 5.99 21.67 -8.62
CA SER A 22 7.35 21.70 -9.21
C SER A 22 7.76 23.00 -9.92
N GLY A 23 6.86 23.99 -10.05
CA GLY A 23 7.13 25.28 -10.70
C GLY A 23 7.48 26.45 -9.75
N SER A 24 7.55 26.23 -8.43
CA SER A 24 7.67 27.29 -7.42
C SER A 24 8.94 27.13 -6.56
N VAL A 25 9.58 28.25 -6.20
CA VAL A 25 10.69 28.28 -5.20
C VAL A 25 10.20 27.85 -3.80
N PHE A 26 8.90 27.93 -3.56
CA PHE A 26 8.21 27.40 -2.39
C PHE A 26 7.35 26.20 -2.81
N ASN A 27 7.91 24.99 -2.72
CA ASN A 27 7.18 23.73 -2.89
C ASN A 27 6.30 23.49 -1.66
N SER A 28 5.06 23.96 -1.65
CA SER A 28 4.11 23.65 -0.57
C SER A 28 2.73 23.40 -1.14
N ILE A 29 2.20 22.21 -0.86
CA ILE A 29 0.81 21.83 -1.13
C ILE A 29 -0.05 22.51 -0.06
N VAL A 30 -0.99 23.37 -0.45
CA VAL A 30 -1.94 24.01 0.47
C VAL A 30 -3.32 23.37 0.36
N SER A 31 -4.20 23.56 1.35
CA SER A 31 -5.55 22.95 1.37
C SER A 31 -6.36 23.26 0.11
N ASN A 32 -6.23 24.47 -0.44
CA ASN A 32 -6.87 24.85 -1.69
C ASN A 32 -6.43 23.97 -2.87
N ASP A 33 -5.17 23.52 -2.91
CA ASP A 33 -4.73 22.64 -4.00
C ASP A 33 -5.45 21.29 -3.95
N ILE A 34 -5.75 20.79 -2.76
CA ILE A 34 -6.51 19.55 -2.56
C ILE A 34 -7.97 19.76 -2.97
N GLU A 35 -8.61 20.84 -2.51
CA GLU A 35 -10.02 21.12 -2.74
C GLU A 35 -10.37 21.41 -4.20
N PHE A 36 -9.44 22.03 -4.96
CA PHE A 36 -9.67 22.43 -6.34
C PHE A 36 -9.01 21.50 -7.37
N THR A 37 -8.44 20.36 -6.96
CA THR A 37 -7.95 19.37 -7.91
C THR A 37 -9.08 18.44 -8.32
N ASP A 38 -9.51 18.56 -9.57
CA ASP A 38 -10.50 17.66 -10.16
C ASP A 38 -9.92 16.26 -10.36
N LEU A 39 -10.59 15.26 -9.80
CA LEU A 39 -10.30 13.85 -10.03
C LEU A 39 -11.42 13.22 -10.86
N ILE A 40 -11.03 12.40 -11.82
CA ILE A 40 -11.98 11.66 -12.64
C ILE A 40 -12.49 10.46 -11.83
N ILE A 41 -13.76 10.50 -11.44
CA ILE A 41 -14.43 9.38 -10.78
C ILE A 41 -15.16 8.57 -11.84
N SER A 42 -14.87 7.26 -11.89
CA SER A 42 -15.52 6.33 -12.82
C SER A 42 -16.89 5.90 -12.32
N ASP A 43 -17.72 5.37 -13.23
CA ASP A 43 -19.01 4.77 -12.86
C ASP A 43 -18.81 3.63 -11.85
N THR A 44 -19.72 3.53 -10.89
CA THR A 44 -19.86 2.47 -9.90
C THR A 44 -19.63 1.07 -10.47
N ALA A 45 -20.21 0.76 -11.64
CA ALA A 45 -20.03 -0.55 -12.28
C ALA A 45 -18.57 -0.85 -12.67
N VAL A 46 -17.78 0.18 -13.00
CA VAL A 46 -16.35 0.05 -13.30
C VAL A 46 -15.55 -0.08 -12.00
N VAL A 47 -15.92 0.70 -10.98
CA VAL A 47 -15.30 0.62 -9.64
C VAL A 47 -15.47 -0.77 -9.03
N ASP A 48 -16.65 -1.37 -9.15
CA ASP A 48 -16.92 -2.70 -8.62
C ASP A 48 -16.14 -3.79 -9.36
N LYS A 49 -16.03 -3.70 -10.69
CA LYS A 49 -15.18 -4.62 -11.48
C LYS A 49 -13.71 -4.50 -11.13
N PHE A 50 -13.24 -3.27 -10.92
CA PHE A 50 -11.88 -3.01 -10.46
C PHE A 50 -11.65 -3.62 -9.07
N ALA A 51 -12.56 -3.37 -8.13
CA ALA A 51 -12.47 -3.88 -6.76
C ALA A 51 -12.40 -5.41 -6.73
N ALA A 52 -13.27 -6.08 -7.50
CA ALA A 52 -13.30 -7.55 -7.58
C ALA A 52 -11.96 -8.18 -8.02
N ILE A 53 -11.16 -7.46 -8.80
CA ILE A 53 -9.84 -7.93 -9.27
C ILE A 53 -8.74 -7.55 -8.27
N ILE A 54 -8.77 -6.34 -7.73
CA ILE A 54 -7.66 -5.75 -6.99
C ILE A 54 -7.70 -6.09 -5.50
N GLU A 55 -8.88 -6.17 -4.89
CA GLU A 55 -9.04 -6.55 -3.48
C GLU A 55 -8.37 -7.89 -3.14
N PRO A 56 -8.59 -9.00 -3.86
CA PRO A 56 -7.93 -10.26 -3.54
C PRO A 56 -6.40 -10.19 -3.73
N ILE A 57 -5.90 -9.32 -4.60
CA ILE A 57 -4.45 -9.11 -4.76
C ILE A 57 -3.89 -8.41 -3.52
N PHE A 58 -4.55 -7.38 -3.02
CA PHE A 58 -4.14 -6.67 -1.80
C PHE A 58 -4.20 -7.58 -0.57
N GLU A 59 -5.22 -8.42 -0.46
CA GLU A 59 -5.30 -9.43 0.61
C GLU A 59 -4.13 -10.41 0.55
N ARG A 60 -3.79 -10.90 -0.65
CA ARG A 60 -2.61 -11.77 -0.83
C ARG A 60 -1.31 -11.08 -0.45
N ILE A 61 -1.14 -9.81 -0.82
CA ILE A 61 0.04 -9.02 -0.41
C ILE A 61 0.08 -8.92 1.12
N ALA A 62 -1.03 -8.53 1.76
CA ALA A 62 -1.09 -8.39 3.21
C ALA A 62 -0.78 -9.70 3.95
N ASN A 63 -1.33 -10.81 3.48
CA ASN A 63 -1.10 -12.14 4.08
C ASN A 63 0.35 -12.58 3.90
N ASN A 64 0.92 -12.42 2.69
CA ASN A 64 2.32 -12.75 2.44
C ASN A 64 3.27 -11.88 3.26
N THR A 65 2.96 -10.59 3.46
CA THR A 65 3.76 -9.71 4.31
C THR A 65 3.75 -10.18 5.76
N LYS A 66 2.58 -10.55 6.30
CA LYS A 66 2.45 -11.08 7.66
C LYS A 66 3.21 -12.40 7.83
N GLU A 67 3.06 -13.30 6.86
CA GLU A 67 3.76 -14.59 6.87
C GLU A 67 5.28 -14.40 6.82
N ASN A 68 5.78 -13.53 5.94
CA ASN A 68 7.21 -13.22 5.86
C ASN A 68 7.75 -12.64 7.17
N GLN A 69 6.98 -11.77 7.82
CA GLN A 69 7.35 -11.23 9.14
C GLN A 69 7.39 -12.33 10.21
N HIS A 70 6.40 -13.22 10.22
CA HIS A 70 6.36 -14.35 11.15
C HIS A 70 7.53 -15.31 10.94
N LEU A 71 7.80 -15.71 9.69
CA LEU A 71 8.91 -16.59 9.34
C LEU A 71 10.27 -15.96 9.68
N ALA A 72 10.43 -14.65 9.48
CA ALA A 72 11.65 -13.93 9.86
C ALA A 72 11.86 -13.96 11.38
N GLN A 73 10.80 -13.69 12.16
CA GLN A 73 10.86 -13.75 13.62
C GLN A 73 11.15 -15.17 14.12
N LEU A 74 10.51 -16.17 13.52
CA LEU A 74 10.72 -17.57 13.86
C LEU A 74 12.16 -18.01 13.54
N ARG A 75 12.70 -17.62 12.39
CA ARG A 75 14.11 -17.84 12.04
C ARG A 75 15.02 -17.23 13.10
N ASP A 76 14.82 -15.97 13.44
CA ASP A 76 15.68 -15.24 14.37
C ASP A 76 15.62 -15.84 15.79
N TRP A 77 14.46 -16.39 16.17
CA TRP A 77 14.28 -17.12 17.42
C TRP A 77 14.91 -18.52 17.40
N LEU A 78 14.76 -19.27 16.31
CA LEU A 78 15.30 -20.63 16.17
C LEU A 78 16.81 -20.67 16.02
N LEU A 79 17.39 -19.69 15.32
CA LEU A 79 18.80 -19.67 14.99
C LEU A 79 19.73 -19.82 16.21
N PRO A 80 19.56 -19.11 17.35
CA PRO A 80 20.38 -19.34 18.53
C PRO A 80 20.19 -20.74 19.13
N MET A 81 18.98 -21.30 19.10
CA MET A 81 18.69 -22.65 19.60
C MET A 81 19.30 -23.76 18.71
N LEU A 82 19.43 -23.50 17.41
CA LEU A 82 20.16 -24.37 16.49
C LEU A 82 21.67 -24.26 16.74
N MET A 83 22.20 -23.03 16.89
CA MET A 83 23.64 -22.81 17.10
C MET A 83 24.16 -23.39 18.42
N ASN A 84 23.35 -23.39 19.47
CA ASN A 84 23.72 -23.95 20.77
C ASN A 84 23.32 -25.43 20.93
N GLY A 85 22.76 -26.06 19.89
CA GLY A 85 22.39 -27.48 19.88
C GLY A 85 21.16 -27.85 20.71
N GLN A 86 20.34 -26.88 21.14
CA GLN A 86 19.08 -27.13 21.85
C GLN A 86 17.99 -27.72 20.95
N VAL A 87 18.06 -27.46 19.64
CA VAL A 87 17.15 -28.00 18.62
C VAL A 87 17.98 -28.53 17.45
N THR A 88 17.52 -29.61 16.82
CA THR A 88 18.13 -30.20 15.63
C THR A 88 17.12 -30.27 14.48
N VAL A 89 17.57 -30.03 13.26
CA VAL A 89 16.78 -30.26 12.05
C VAL A 89 17.01 -31.71 11.61
N GLN A 90 15.94 -32.50 11.52
CA GLN A 90 15.99 -33.87 10.97
C GLN A 90 15.87 -33.86 9.45
#